data_AF-A0A2N5UNZ3-F1
#
_entry.id   AF-A0A2N5UNZ3-F1
#
_cell.length_a   1.000
_cell.length_b   1.000
_cell.length_c   1.000
_cell.angle_alpha   90.00
_cell.angle_beta   90.00
_cell.angle_gamma   90.00
#
_symmetry.space_group_name_H-M   'P 1'
#
loop_
_entity.id
_entity.type
_entity.pdbx_description
1 polymer ?
#
loop_
_entity_poly.entity_id
_entity_poly.type
_entity_poly.pdbx_seq_one_letter_code
_entity_poly.pdbx_strand_id
1 'polypeptide(L)'
;MRIASRLPDTFAMMIPTFKSTGKIGLQSQGHRVENGQIIFPDVKIAIKPPLDTICRFLFQPHVFPHGILKPTEIGDSTRLGICIQPKINISDRRWKKKRKSNDEPAP
;
A
#
# COMPACT_ATOMS: atom_id res chain seq x y z
N MET A 1 8.68 9.70 -22.22
CA MET A 1 8.05 9.59 -20.88
C MET A 1 9.17 9.63 -19.83
N ARG A 2 9.35 10.75 -19.11
CA ARG A 2 10.34 10.82 -18.02
C ARG A 2 9.72 10.12 -16.82
N ILE A 3 10.13 8.89 -16.53
CA ILE A 3 9.80 8.22 -15.27
C ILE A 3 10.46 9.08 -14.18
N ALA A 4 9.65 9.73 -13.37
CA ALA A 4 10.12 10.71 -12.39
C ALA A 4 11.20 10.08 -11.50
N SER A 5 12.30 10.79 -11.28
CA SER A 5 13.39 10.47 -10.35
C SER A 5 12.98 10.50 -8.86
N ARG A 6 11.69 10.36 -8.57
CA ARG A 6 11.12 10.40 -7.22
C ARG A 6 10.86 8.99 -6.75
N LEU A 7 11.26 8.69 -5.53
CA LEU A 7 10.95 7.42 -4.87
C LEU A 7 9.43 7.29 -4.67
N PRO A 8 8.88 6.06 -4.57
CA PRO A 8 7.50 5.88 -4.13
C PRO A 8 7.35 6.48 -2.73
N ASP A 9 6.36 7.35 -2.58
CA ASP A 9 6.07 8.10 -1.35
C ASP A 9 4.81 7.57 -0.65
N THR A 10 4.30 6.40 -1.06
CA THR A 10 3.15 5.75 -0.45
C THR A 10 3.39 4.27 -0.26
N PHE A 11 2.97 3.79 0.91
CA PHE A 11 2.90 2.39 1.26
C PHE A 11 1.44 1.99 1.41
N ALA A 12 1.01 0.93 0.73
CA ALA A 12 -0.29 0.32 0.97
C ALA A 12 -0.16 -1.19 1.23
N MET A 13 -1.08 -1.73 2.02
CA MET A 13 -1.17 -3.14 2.35
C MET A 13 -2.61 -3.60 2.27
N MET A 14 -2.84 -4.79 1.70
CA MET A 14 -4.12 -5.48 1.72
C MET A 14 -3.98 -6.78 2.49
N ILE A 15 -4.74 -6.91 3.57
CA ILE A 15 -4.71 -8.07 4.48
C ILE A 15 -6.04 -8.81 4.33
N PRO A 16 -6.05 -10.10 3.97
CA PRO A 16 -7.27 -10.90 3.99
C PRO A 16 -7.71 -11.07 5.45
N THR A 17 -8.96 -10.79 5.75
CA THR A 17 -9.49 -10.88 7.13
C THR A 17 -10.91 -11.43 7.16
N PHE A 18 -11.35 -11.88 8.33
CA PHE A 18 -12.76 -12.19 8.60
C PHE A 18 -13.43 -11.00 9.31
N LYS A 19 -14.66 -10.64 8.91
CA LYS A 19 -15.36 -9.45 9.45
C LYS A 19 -15.66 -9.62 10.95
N SER A 20 -16.13 -10.81 11.33
CA SER A 20 -16.54 -11.07 12.71
C SER A 20 -15.38 -11.06 13.72
N THR A 21 -14.18 -11.46 13.30
CA THR A 21 -13.04 -11.66 14.23
C THR A 21 -11.85 -10.75 14.00
N GLY A 22 -11.74 -10.13 12.82
CA GLY A 22 -10.56 -9.37 12.40
C GLY A 22 -9.29 -10.21 12.21
N LYS A 23 -9.35 -11.55 12.40
CA LYS A 23 -8.21 -12.45 12.18
C LYS A 23 -7.84 -12.52 10.70
N ILE A 24 -6.58 -12.87 10.42
CA ILE A 24 -6.11 -13.13 9.06
C ILE A 24 -6.93 -14.28 8.46
N GLY A 25 -7.52 -14.01 7.30
CA GLY A 25 -8.32 -14.97 6.56
C GLY A 25 -7.43 -15.87 5.71
N LEU A 26 -7.45 -17.17 6.00
CA LEU A 26 -6.78 -18.19 5.19
C LEU A 26 -7.78 -18.91 4.29
N GLN A 27 -7.34 -19.32 3.09
CA GLN A 27 -8.21 -20.04 2.17
C GLN A 27 -8.64 -21.39 2.76
N SER A 28 -7.75 -22.05 3.51
CA SER A 28 -8.03 -23.29 4.25
C SER A 28 -9.12 -23.15 5.31
N GLN A 29 -9.42 -21.91 5.73
CA GLN A 29 -10.49 -21.57 6.68
C GLN A 29 -11.76 -21.06 5.98
N GLY A 30 -11.81 -21.18 4.65
CA GLY A 30 -12.94 -20.73 3.83
C GLY A 30 -12.93 -19.24 3.49
N HIS A 31 -11.82 -18.51 3.72
CA HIS A 31 -11.72 -17.12 3.27
C HIS A 31 -11.82 -17.05 1.74
N ARG A 32 -12.77 -16.25 1.25
CA ARG A 32 -13.02 -16.06 -0.17
C ARG A 32 -13.51 -14.65 -0.46
N VAL A 33 -12.68 -13.90 -1.17
CA VAL A 33 -13.02 -12.60 -1.75
C VAL A 33 -12.70 -12.64 -3.22
N GLU A 34 -13.70 -12.35 -4.05
CA GLU A 34 -13.57 -12.25 -5.50
C GLU A 34 -13.54 -10.77 -5.91
N ASN A 35 -13.04 -10.50 -7.12
CA ASN A 35 -12.83 -9.14 -7.61
C ASN A 35 -11.91 -8.33 -6.65
N GLY A 36 -12.14 -7.02 -6.49
CA GLY A 36 -11.34 -6.20 -5.58
C GLY A 36 -9.96 -5.83 -6.12
N GLN A 37 -9.79 -5.81 -7.44
CA GLN A 37 -8.53 -5.44 -8.06
C GLN A 37 -8.17 -4.00 -7.74
N ILE A 38 -6.88 -3.76 -7.49
CA ILE A 38 -6.33 -2.41 -7.45
C ILE A 38 -6.02 -2.01 -8.89
N ILE A 39 -6.62 -0.92 -9.35
CA ILE A 39 -6.49 -0.45 -10.72
C ILE A 39 -5.64 0.81 -10.79
N PHE A 40 -4.83 0.90 -11.84
CA PHE A 40 -4.07 2.07 -12.26
C PHE A 40 -4.44 2.36 -13.73
N PRO A 41 -5.54 3.10 -13.98
CA PRO A 41 -6.13 3.21 -15.30
C PRO A 41 -5.19 3.77 -16.36
N ASP A 42 -4.42 4.81 -16.02
CA ASP A 42 -3.54 5.52 -16.95
C ASP A 42 -2.42 4.64 -17.53
N VAL A 43 -2.02 3.61 -16.77
CA VAL A 43 -1.01 2.63 -17.20
C VAL A 43 -1.62 1.27 -17.56
N LYS A 44 -2.96 1.17 -17.57
CA LYS A 44 -3.72 -0.05 -17.92
C LYS A 44 -3.34 -1.28 -17.09
N ILE A 45 -3.02 -1.07 -15.81
CA ILE A 45 -2.69 -2.15 -14.88
C ILE A 45 -3.86 -2.41 -13.95
N ALA A 46 -4.20 -3.69 -13.75
CA ALA A 46 -5.13 -4.15 -12.72
C ALA A 46 -4.47 -5.30 -11.94
N ILE A 47 -4.22 -5.08 -10.64
CA ILE A 47 -3.58 -6.06 -9.78
C ILE A 47 -4.66 -6.77 -8.96
N LYS A 48 -4.76 -8.09 -9.11
CA LYS A 48 -5.65 -8.95 -8.32
C LYS A 48 -4.90 -9.48 -7.10
N PRO A 49 -5.28 -9.09 -5.86
CA PRO A 49 -4.70 -9.68 -4.65
C PRO A 49 -5.00 -11.19 -4.57
N PRO A 50 -4.03 -12.06 -4.23
CA PRO A 50 -4.29 -13.46 -3.94
C PRO A 50 -5.22 -13.63 -2.74
N LEU A 51 -5.91 -14.76 -2.66
CA LEU A 51 -7.01 -15.00 -1.70
C LEU A 51 -6.57 -14.79 -0.25
N ASP A 52 -5.47 -15.42 0.16
CA ASP A 52 -5.01 -15.51 1.55
C ASP A 52 -3.60 -14.96 1.77
N THR A 53 -3.10 -14.13 0.86
CA THR A 53 -1.78 -13.50 0.97
C THR A 53 -1.89 -12.01 1.31
N ILE A 54 -1.09 -11.57 2.27
CA ILE A 54 -0.91 -10.13 2.55
C ILE A 54 -0.15 -9.50 1.39
N CYS A 55 -0.79 -8.57 0.70
CA CYS A 55 -0.19 -7.84 -0.41
C CYS A 55 0.38 -6.52 0.06
N ARG A 56 1.57 -6.16 -0.42
CA ARG A 56 2.21 -4.86 -0.18
C ARG A 56 2.38 -4.13 -1.50
N PHE A 57 2.06 -2.84 -1.50
CA PHE A 57 2.14 -1.98 -2.67
C PHE A 57 2.98 -0.74 -2.33
N LEU A 58 3.87 -0.39 -3.26
CA LEU A 58 4.67 0.83 -3.23
C LEU A 58 4.42 1.56 -4.54
N PHE A 59 3.87 2.77 -4.46
CA PHE A 59 3.53 3.55 -5.65
C PHE A 59 3.48 5.04 -5.35
N GLN A 60 3.30 5.86 -6.39
CA GLN A 60 3.18 7.31 -6.31
C GLN A 60 1.73 7.72 -6.60
N PRO A 61 0.89 7.96 -5.58
CA PRO A 61 -0.54 8.18 -5.76
C PRO A 61 -0.86 9.45 -6.58
N HIS A 62 0.06 10.42 -6.58
CA HIS A 62 -0.07 11.67 -7.32
C HIS A 62 0.33 11.56 -8.80
N VAL A 63 1.12 10.55 -9.17
CA VAL A 63 1.53 10.28 -10.57
C VAL A 63 0.59 9.29 -11.21
N PHE A 64 0.12 8.30 -10.43
CA PHE A 64 -0.73 7.23 -10.91
C PHE A 64 -2.08 7.28 -10.19
N PRO A 65 -3.11 7.92 -10.80
CA PRO A 65 -4.48 7.77 -10.36
C PRO A 65 -4.81 6.30 -10.18
N HIS A 66 -5.43 5.97 -9.06
CA HIS A 66 -5.65 4.60 -8.64
C HIS A 66 -6.96 4.46 -7.90
N GLY A 67 -7.46 3.23 -7.85
CA GLY A 67 -8.67 2.88 -7.13
C GLY A 67 -8.73 1.40 -6.86
N ILE A 68 -9.72 1.00 -6.08
CA ILE A 68 -10.03 -0.41 -5.81
C ILE A 68 -11.40 -0.68 -6.41
N LEU A 69 -11.51 -1.69 -7.27
CA LEU A 69 -12.81 -2.15 -7.75
C LEU A 69 -13.61 -2.74 -6.59
N LYS A 70 -14.94 -2.67 -6.66
CA LYS A 70 -15.79 -3.23 -5.61
C LYS A 70 -15.52 -4.74 -5.45
N PRO A 71 -15.11 -5.22 -4.26
CA PRO A 71 -14.92 -6.64 -4.03
C PRO A 71 -16.26 -7.34 -3.88
N THR A 72 -16.27 -8.64 -4.21
CA THR A 72 -17.37 -9.55 -3.90
C THR A 72 -16.94 -10.39 -2.71
N GLU A 73 -17.47 -10.04 -1.55
CA GLU A 73 -17.17 -10.68 -0.28
C GLU A 73 -18.14 -11.84 -0.02
N ILE A 74 -17.62 -13.05 0.16
CA ILE A 74 -18.44 -14.25 0.37
C ILE A 74 -18.44 -14.60 1.86
N GLY A 75 -19.64 -14.70 2.44
CA GLY A 75 -19.84 -14.99 3.86
C GLY A 75 -19.17 -13.94 4.74
N ASP A 76 -18.38 -14.41 5.70
CA ASP A 76 -17.67 -13.56 6.67
C ASP A 76 -16.33 -13.01 6.14
N SER A 77 -15.99 -13.25 4.88
CA SER A 77 -14.72 -12.82 4.30
C SER A 77 -14.69 -11.31 4.02
N THR A 78 -13.56 -10.66 4.23
CA THR A 78 -13.29 -9.28 3.78
C THR A 78 -11.79 -9.07 3.57
N ARG A 79 -11.39 -7.85 3.19
CA ARG A 79 -9.99 -7.43 3.18
C ARG A 79 -9.84 -6.10 3.89
N LEU A 80 -8.90 -6.03 4.82
CA LEU A 80 -8.47 -4.79 5.44
C LEU A 80 -7.41 -4.10 4.55
N GLY A 81 -7.72 -2.89 4.10
CA GLY A 81 -6.76 -2.01 3.42
C GLY A 81 -6.12 -1.02 4.38
N ILE A 82 -4.80 -0.94 4.37
CA ILE A 82 -4.02 0.05 5.14
C ILE A 82 -3.19 0.86 4.15
N CYS A 83 -3.25 2.20 4.24
CA CYS A 83 -2.48 3.08 3.36
C CYS A 83 -1.82 4.18 4.19
N ILE A 84 -0.51 4.37 4.00
CA ILE A 84 0.29 5.40 4.63
C ILE A 84 0.91 6.25 3.52
N GLN A 85 0.49 7.51 3.46
CA GLN A 85 1.00 8.53 2.53
C GLN A 85 1.79 9.57 3.33
N PRO A 86 3.06 9.32 3.66
CA PRO A 86 3.87 10.29 4.36
C PRO A 86 4.00 11.57 3.55
N LYS A 87 3.66 12.72 4.15
CA LYS A 87 4.01 14.03 3.60
C LYS A 87 5.50 14.26 3.83
N ILE A 88 6.36 13.66 2.99
CA ILE A 88 7.80 13.87 3.08
C ILE A 88 8.11 15.24 2.47
N ASN A 89 8.26 16.25 3.33
CA ASN A 89 8.84 17.51 2.91
C ASN A 89 10.37 17.38 2.88
N ILE A 90 10.94 17.03 1.72
CA ILE A 90 12.39 16.94 1.51
C ILE A 90 13.10 18.30 1.71
N SER A 91 12.35 19.40 1.67
CA SER A 91 12.84 20.76 1.98
C SER A 91 12.79 21.13 3.46
N ASP A 92 12.22 20.28 4.34
CA ASP A 92 12.23 20.51 5.79
C ASP A 92 13.68 20.45 6.32
N ARG A 93 14.22 21.64 6.62
CA ARG A 93 15.61 21.85 7.04
C ARG A 93 15.97 21.06 8.30
N ARG A 94 15.00 20.60 9.08
CA ARG A 94 15.21 19.76 10.27
C ARG A 94 15.89 18.43 9.95
N TRP A 95 15.56 17.80 8.81
CA TRP A 95 16.20 16.54 8.40
C TRP A 95 17.66 16.72 7.97
N LYS A 96 17.98 17.85 7.31
CA LYS A 96 19.35 18.18 6.89
C LYS A 96 20.28 18.44 8.08
N LYS A 97 19.76 19.00 9.18
CA LYS A 97 20.55 19.29 10.39
C LYS A 97 20.99 18.01 11.11
N LYS A 98 20.16 16.96 11.11
CA LYS A 98 20.43 15.67 11.78
C LYS A 98 21.50 14.81 11.08
N ARG A 99 21.75 15.03 9.79
CA ARG A 99 22.87 14.38 9.07
C ARG A 99 24.20 15.06 9.38
N LYS A 100 24.22 16.41 9.42
CA LYS A 100 25.43 17.15 9.77
C LYS A 100 25.95 16.82 11.18
N SER A 101 25.07 16.58 12.15
CA SER A 101 25.48 16.25 13.52
C SER A 101 26.06 14.83 13.69
N ASN A 102 25.81 13.92 12.75
CA ASN A 102 26.27 12.53 12.83
C ASN A 102 27.56 12.28 12.02
N ASP A 103 27.96 13.25 11.20
CA ASP A 103 29.18 13.20 10.37
C ASP A 103 30.31 14.08 10.95
N GLU A 104 30.08 14.80 12.06
CA GLU A 104 31.15 15.47 12.83
C GLU A 104 31.74 14.46 13.83
N PRO A 105 33.06 14.16 13.76
CA PRO A 105 33.71 13.41 14.82
C PRO A 105 33.63 14.25 16.11
N ALA A 106 33.27 13.60 17.22
CA ALA A 106 33.25 14.23 18.53
C ALA A 106 34.62 14.84 18.85
N PRO A 107 34.67 16.02 19.52
CA PRO A 107 35.92 16.66 19.91
C PRO A 107 36.74 15.81 20.88
#